data_AF-A0A5P2B9I2-F1
#
_entry.id   AF-A0A5P2B9I2-F1
#
_cell.length_a   1.000
_cell.length_b   1.000
_cell.length_c   1.000
_cell.angle_alpha   90.00
_cell.angle_beta   90.00
_cell.angle_gamma   90.00
#
_symmetry.space_group_name_H-M   'P 1'
#
loop_
_entity.id
_entity.type
_entity.pdbx_description
1 polymer ?
#
loop_
_entity_poly.entity_id
_entity_poly.type
_entity_poly.pdbx_seq_one_letter_code
_entity_poly.pdbx_strand_id
1 'polypeptide(L)'
;MNGQQVWVRCEPWCVTDHVAENERFLEDVTHEGAAVDLLVPRPDGTLRLLASARVLMSDRGGPEDGPMVVVDFEDVQSLYLSPDEVQTAADRVAAFEARLRELGRVAADV
;
A
#
# COMPACT_ATOMS: atom_id res chain seq x y z
N MET A 1 -4.75 1.83 -36.45
CA MET A 1 -5.69 2.10 -35.35
C MET A 1 -5.57 3.59 -35.04
N ASN A 2 -6.65 4.34 -35.17
CA ASN A 2 -6.64 5.79 -34.90
C ASN A 2 -7.01 5.99 -33.42
N GLY A 3 -6.07 5.73 -32.52
CA GLY A 3 -6.26 6.01 -31.10
C GLY A 3 -6.45 7.51 -30.86
N GLN A 4 -7.31 7.87 -29.91
CA GLN A 4 -7.46 9.25 -29.45
C GLN A 4 -6.49 9.50 -28.30
N GLN A 5 -5.74 10.60 -28.35
CA GLN A 5 -4.98 11.07 -27.19
C GLN A 5 -5.93 11.71 -26.19
N VAL A 6 -5.80 11.30 -24.92
CA VAL A 6 -6.56 11.85 -23.80
C VAL A 6 -5.59 12.30 -22.72
N TRP A 7 -5.96 13.35 -22.00
CA TRP A 7 -5.23 13.78 -20.82
C TRP A 7 -5.87 13.16 -19.59
N VAL A 8 -5.08 12.41 -18.83
CA VAL A 8 -5.47 11.85 -17.54
C VAL A 8 -4.83 12.68 -16.45
N ARG A 9 -5.63 13.10 -15.48
CA ARG A 9 -5.13 13.90 -14.36
C ARG A 9 -4.63 12.96 -13.27
N CYS A 10 -3.37 13.13 -12.87
CA CYS A 10 -2.87 12.48 -11.66
C CYS A 10 -3.47 13.12 -10.41
N GLU A 11 -3.81 12.28 -9.43
CA GLU A 11 -4.20 12.75 -8.11
C GLU A 11 -3.00 13.32 -7.34
N PRO A 12 -3.19 14.25 -6.38
CA PRO A 12 -2.08 14.90 -5.67
C PRO A 12 -1.16 13.96 -4.88
N TRP A 13 -1.62 12.75 -4.59
CA TRP A 13 -0.88 11.71 -3.88
C TRP A 13 -0.13 10.75 -4.80
N CYS A 14 -0.40 10.78 -6.11
CA CYS A 14 0.28 9.92 -7.08
C CYS A 14 1.75 10.33 -7.20
N VAL A 15 2.65 9.35 -7.11
CA VAL A 15 4.11 9.55 -7.21
C VAL A 15 4.71 9.00 -8.49
N THR A 16 3.92 8.30 -9.31
CA THR A 16 4.34 7.72 -10.59
C THR A 16 4.58 8.81 -11.63
N ASP A 17 5.72 8.75 -12.33
CA ASP A 17 5.99 9.59 -13.50
C ASP A 17 5.43 8.95 -14.77
N HIS A 18 4.12 9.11 -14.98
CA HIS A 18 3.43 8.57 -16.16
C HIS A 18 3.97 9.11 -17.49
N VAL A 19 4.65 10.27 -17.49
CA VAL A 19 5.28 10.81 -18.71
C VAL A 19 6.53 10.01 -19.05
N ALA A 20 7.33 9.64 -18.05
CA ALA A 20 8.51 8.80 -18.23
C ALA A 20 8.16 7.34 -18.54
N GLU A 21 7.13 6.78 -17.89
CA GLU A 21 6.65 5.40 -18.13
C GLU A 21 6.09 5.20 -19.55
N ASN A 22 5.69 6.29 -20.22
CA ASN A 22 5.24 6.29 -21.62
C ASN A 22 4.10 5.29 -21.87
N GLU A 23 3.13 5.27 -20.96
CA GLU A 23 1.92 4.45 -21.05
C GLU A 23 1.13 4.80 -22.31
N ARG A 24 0.68 3.77 -23.03
CA ARG A 24 0.05 3.94 -24.36
C ARG A 24 -1.45 3.68 -24.37
N PHE A 25 -1.94 2.96 -23.37
CA PHE A 25 -3.34 2.58 -23.26
C PHE A 25 -3.86 2.99 -21.90
N LEU A 26 -5.09 3.50 -21.86
CA LEU A 26 -5.73 3.92 -20.60
C LEU A 26 -5.83 2.78 -19.60
N GLU A 27 -5.97 1.55 -20.08
CA GLU A 27 -6.01 0.36 -19.23
C GLU A 27 -4.69 0.04 -18.52
N ASP A 28 -3.59 0.64 -18.95
CA ASP A 28 -2.28 0.51 -18.32
C ASP A 28 -2.03 1.60 -17.26
N VAL A 29 -2.81 2.68 -17.26
CA VAL A 29 -2.62 3.81 -16.34
C VAL A 29 -3.05 3.42 -14.93
N THR A 30 -2.08 3.33 -14.02
CA THR A 30 -2.29 3.01 -12.61
C THR A 30 -1.56 4.01 -11.73
N HIS A 31 -2.31 4.77 -10.93
CA HIS A 31 -1.75 5.75 -9.98
C HIS A 31 -1.34 5.03 -8.71
N GLU A 32 -0.09 5.26 -8.29
CA GLU A 32 0.44 4.73 -7.04
C GLU A 32 0.87 5.85 -6.11
N GLY A 33 0.53 5.74 -4.83
CA GLY A 33 1.05 6.59 -3.77
C GLY A 33 2.41 6.12 -3.25
N ALA A 34 3.07 6.96 -2.45
CA ALA A 34 4.28 6.58 -1.75
C ALA A 34 4.02 5.39 -0.81
N ALA A 35 4.91 4.39 -0.83
CA ALA A 35 4.80 3.21 0.01
C ALA A 35 5.24 3.46 1.45
N VAL A 36 4.61 2.75 2.38
CA VAL A 36 4.97 2.69 3.80
C VAL A 36 5.26 1.25 4.18
N ASP A 37 6.42 1.03 4.77
CA ASP A 37 6.93 -0.31 5.08
C ASP A 37 6.74 -0.67 6.56
N LEU A 38 6.25 -1.89 6.80
CA LEU A 38 6.27 -2.54 8.11
C LEU A 38 7.47 -3.48 8.16
N LEU A 39 8.44 -3.14 9.01
CA LEU A 39 9.64 -3.96 9.24
C LEU A 39 9.52 -4.74 10.55
N VAL A 40 9.99 -5.99 10.56
CA VAL A 40 10.03 -6.83 11.77
C VAL A 40 11.44 -7.32 12.08
N PRO A 41 11.80 -7.43 13.37
CA PRO A 41 13.11 -7.96 13.77
C PRO A 41 13.22 -9.46 13.47
N ARG A 42 14.43 -9.89 13.11
CA ARG A 42 14.83 -11.29 12.92
C ARG A 42 15.77 -11.75 14.04
N PRO A 43 15.91 -13.08 14.26
CA PRO A 43 16.82 -13.61 15.29
C PRO A 43 18.29 -13.21 15.11
N ASP A 44 18.70 -12.87 13.89
CA ASP A 44 20.05 -12.38 13.57
C ASP A 44 20.26 -10.88 13.86
N GLY A 45 19.25 -10.21 14.43
CA GLY A 45 19.28 -8.79 14.79
C GLY A 45 18.99 -7.84 13.62
N THR A 46 18.72 -8.35 12.43
CA THR A 46 18.34 -7.52 11.27
C THR A 46 16.84 -7.21 11.25
N LEU A 47 16.46 -6.20 10.48
CA LEU A 47 15.06 -5.92 10.14
C LEU A 47 14.75 -6.50 8.76
N ARG A 48 13.59 -7.16 8.63
CA ARG A 48 13.07 -7.65 7.34
C ARG A 48 11.72 -7.01 7.06
N LEU A 49 11.49 -6.65 5.80
CA LEU A 49 10.20 -6.19 5.33
C LEU A 49 9.17 -7.29 5.54
N LEU A 50 8.10 -6.98 6.28
CA LEU A 50 6.96 -7.87 6.43
C LEU A 50 5.86 -7.53 5.43
N ALA A 51 5.57 -6.23 5.32
CA ALA A 51 4.54 -5.71 4.43
C ALA A 51 4.89 -4.31 3.94
N SER A 52 4.44 -3.95 2.75
CA SER A 52 4.50 -2.60 2.20
C SER A 52 3.11 -2.18 1.77
N ALA A 53 2.66 -1.01 2.20
CA ALA A 53 1.32 -0.50 1.92
C ALA A 53 1.38 0.79 1.10
N ARG A 54 0.52 0.93 0.09
CA ARG A 54 0.38 2.16 -0.72
C ARG A 54 -1.03 2.35 -1.24
N VAL A 55 -1.38 3.58 -1.60
CA VAL A 55 -2.63 3.87 -2.32
C VAL A 55 -2.46 3.44 -3.78
N LEU A 56 -3.49 2.80 -4.34
CA LEU A 56 -3.59 2.38 -5.72
C LEU A 56 -4.92 2.85 -6.32
N MET A 57 -4.90 3.35 -7.55
CA MET A 57 -6.11 3.68 -8.31
C MET A 57 -5.87 3.42 -9.80
N SER A 58 -6.89 2.96 -10.51
CA SER A 58 -6.84 2.71 -11.95
C SER A 58 -7.86 3.61 -12.66
N ASP A 59 -7.57 4.01 -13.90
CA ASP A 59 -8.49 4.79 -14.74
C ASP A 59 -9.20 3.94 -15.83
N ARG A 60 -9.36 2.63 -15.58
CA ARG A 60 -9.92 1.66 -16.55
C ARG A 60 -11.40 1.88 -16.89
N GLY A 61 -12.14 2.65 -16.10
CA GLY A 61 -13.57 2.91 -16.23
C GLY A 61 -14.49 1.84 -15.59
N GLY A 62 -14.01 1.05 -14.63
CA GLY A 62 -14.75 0.04 -13.88
C GLY A 62 -15.30 0.53 -12.52
N PRO A 63 -16.26 -0.20 -11.92
CA PRO A 63 -16.84 0.16 -10.62
C PRO A 63 -15.85 0.03 -9.44
N GLU A 64 -14.68 -0.57 -9.67
CA GLU A 64 -13.62 -0.80 -8.68
C GLU A 64 -12.46 0.23 -8.80
N ASP A 65 -12.60 1.25 -9.65
CA ASP A 65 -11.56 2.25 -9.94
C ASP A 65 -11.45 3.38 -8.89
N GLY A 66 -12.04 3.19 -7.72
CA GLY A 66 -11.81 4.08 -6.59
C GLY A 66 -10.41 3.88 -5.99
N PRO A 67 -9.87 4.87 -5.27
CA PRO A 67 -8.63 4.70 -4.53
C PRO A 67 -8.79 3.62 -3.46
N MET A 68 -7.92 2.62 -3.52
CA MET A 68 -7.79 1.55 -2.54
C MET A 68 -6.39 1.61 -1.91
N VAL A 69 -6.21 0.93 -0.79
CA VAL A 69 -4.87 0.65 -0.27
C VAL A 69 -4.52 -0.79 -0.58
N VAL A 70 -3.38 -0.97 -1.24
CA VAL A 70 -2.78 -2.28 -1.46
C VAL A 70 -1.74 -2.52 -0.39
N VAL A 71 -1.79 -3.70 0.22
CA VAL A 71 -0.78 -4.19 1.15
C VAL A 71 -0.13 -5.41 0.53
N ASP A 72 1.12 -5.23 0.09
CA ASP A 72 1.96 -6.32 -0.40
C ASP A 72 2.69 -6.96 0.76
N PHE A 73 2.74 -8.28 0.74
CA PHE A 73 3.49 -9.07 1.70
C PHE A 73 4.56 -9.86 0.94
N GLU A 74 5.68 -10.12 1.59
CA GLU A 74 6.83 -10.73 0.91
C GLU A 74 6.53 -12.11 0.30
N ASP A 75 5.66 -12.91 0.94
CA ASP A 75 5.42 -14.31 0.59
C ASP A 75 3.93 -14.68 0.41
N VAL A 76 3.02 -13.69 0.40
CA VAL A 76 1.58 -13.95 0.24
C VAL A 76 0.93 -12.97 -0.74
N GLN A 77 -0.28 -13.33 -1.18
CA GLN A 77 -1.08 -12.49 -2.07
C GLN A 77 -1.35 -11.12 -1.46
N SER A 78 -1.24 -10.08 -2.28
CA SER A 78 -1.57 -8.70 -1.90
C SER A 78 -3.01 -8.59 -1.42
N LEU A 79 -3.22 -7.79 -0.38
CA LEU A 79 -4.55 -7.42 0.09
C LEU A 79 -4.94 -6.07 -0.48
N TYR A 80 -6.17 -5.97 -0.96
CA TYR A 80 -6.76 -4.73 -1.46
C TYR A 80 -7.82 -4.32 -0.46
N LEU A 81 -7.67 -3.14 0.12
CA LEU A 81 -8.50 -2.65 1.20
C LEU A 81 -9.17 -1.34 0.78
N SER A 82 -10.48 -1.27 1.01
CA SER A 82 -11.20 0.01 0.98
C SER A 82 -10.71 0.94 2.09
N PRO A 83 -10.94 2.25 1.99
CA PRO A 83 -10.53 3.20 3.04
C PRO A 83 -11.00 2.83 4.45
N ASP A 84 -12.22 2.31 4.61
CA ASP A 84 -12.77 1.92 5.91
C ASP A 84 -12.11 0.64 6.46
N GLU A 85 -11.81 -0.32 5.59
CA GLU A 85 -11.09 -1.54 5.96
C GLU A 85 -9.65 -1.24 6.39
N VAL A 86 -9.00 -0.26 5.76
CA VAL A 86 -7.67 0.22 6.15
C VAL A 86 -7.68 0.77 7.55
N GLN A 87 -8.67 1.59 7.92
CA GLN A 87 -8.77 2.12 9.29
C GLN A 87 -8.93 0.97 10.30
N THR A 88 -9.80 0.01 10.00
CA THR A 88 -10.00 -1.17 10.86
C THR A 88 -8.73 -2.00 10.99
N ALA A 89 -7.97 -2.19 9.92
CA ALA A 89 -6.70 -2.92 9.94
C ALA A 89 -5.63 -2.15 10.74
N ALA A 90 -5.53 -0.84 10.56
CA ALA A 90 -4.60 0.03 11.28
C ALA A 90 -4.85 0.00 12.79
N ASP A 91 -6.12 0.07 13.22
CA ASP A 91 -6.50 -0.02 14.63
C ASP A 91 -6.05 -1.36 15.26
N ARG A 92 -6.15 -2.46 14.51
CA ARG A 92 -5.69 -3.78 14.97
C ARG A 92 -4.17 -3.84 15.10
N VAL A 93 -3.44 -3.24 14.17
CA VAL A 93 -1.96 -3.16 14.25
C VAL A 93 -1.53 -2.31 15.44
N ALA A 94 -2.19 -1.17 15.67
CA ALA A 94 -1.92 -0.31 16.83
C ALA A 94 -2.21 -1.03 18.16
N ALA A 95 -3.31 -1.79 18.24
CA ALA A 95 -3.62 -2.61 19.41
C ALA A 95 -2.56 -3.70 19.66
N PHE A 96 -2.07 -4.35 18.60
CA PHE A 96 -0.97 -5.31 18.69
C PHE A 96 0.32 -4.64 19.21
N GLU A 97 0.70 -3.48 18.65
CA GLU A 97 1.87 -2.72 19.09
C GLU A 97 1.79 -2.39 20.60
N ALA A 98 0.64 -1.87 21.04
CA ALA A 98 0.41 -1.53 22.44
C ALA A 98 0.61 -2.75 23.35
N ARG A 99 0.08 -3.92 22.96
CA ARG A 99 0.23 -5.16 23.72
C ARG A 99 1.67 -5.67 23.71
N LEU A 100 2.37 -5.58 22.58
CA LEU A 100 3.79 -5.97 22.49
C LEU A 100 4.66 -5.11 23.44
N ARG A 101 4.40 -3.81 23.51
CA ARG A 101 5.10 -2.91 24.46
C ARG A 101 4.83 -3.28 25.92
N GLU A 102 3.62 -3.73 26.24
CA GLU A 102 3.29 -4.22 27.58
C GLU A 102 4.05 -5.50 27.91
N LEU A 103 4.08 -6.47 26.98
CA LEU A 103 4.86 -7.70 27.15
C LEU A 103 6.36 -7.40 27.34
N GLY A 104 6.90 -6.44 26.59
CA GLY A 104 8.29 -6.00 26.75
C GLY A 104 8.58 -5.43 28.14
N ARG A 105 7.63 -4.67 28.73
CA ARG A 105 7.75 -4.19 30.11
C ARG A 105 7.73 -5.34 31.11
N VAL A 106 6.77 -6.26 30.98
CA VAL A 106 6.69 -7.45 31.85
C VAL A 106 7.99 -8.26 31.79
N ALA A 107 8.55 -8.48 30.60
CA ALA A 107 9.78 -9.23 30.42
C ALA A 107 11.04 -8.54 30.98
N ALA A 108 11.01 -7.22 31.18
CA ALA A 108 12.12 -6.48 31.79
C ALA A 108 12.11 -6.52 33.32
N ASP A 109 10.97 -6.88 33.92
CA ASP A 109 10.74 -6.92 35.37
C ASP A 109 10.94 -8.33 35.98
N VAL A 110 11.27 -9.35 35.16
CA VAL A 110 11.63 -10.72 35.57
C VAL A 110 13.13 -10.98 35.45
#